data_AF-A0A318RYS6-F1
#
_entry.id   AF-A0A318RYS6-F1
#
_cell.length_a   1.000
_cell.length_b   1.000
_cell.length_c   1.000
_cell.angle_alpha   90.00
_cell.angle_beta   90.00
_cell.angle_gamma   90.00
#
_symmetry.space_group_name_H-M   'P 1'
#
loop_
_entity.id
_entity.type
_entity.pdbx_description
1 polymer ?
#
loop_
_entity_poly.entity_id
_entity_poly.type
_entity_poly.pdbx_seq_one_letter_code
_entity_poly.pdbx_strand_id
1 'polypeptide(L)' 'MNDEIRGKVDELLKEKGLTRSDLARAAGKTPQAITRALNGGKDGGGQLPGIWAAIFDALDVKLTIERKDG' A
#
# COMPACT_ATOMS: atom_id res chain seq x y z
N MET A 1 -5.71 0.40 7.21
CA MET A 1 -4.58 -0.54 7.00
C MET A 1 -3.67 -0.52 8.21
N ASN A 2 -3.08 -1.66 8.59
CA ASN A 2 -2.17 -1.77 9.73
C ASN A 2 -0.70 -1.65 9.29
N ASP A 3 0.22 -1.61 10.27
CA ASP A 3 1.65 -1.42 10.02
C ASP A 3 2.31 -2.63 9.37
N GLU A 4 1.81 -3.84 9.63
CA GLU A 4 2.29 -5.07 8.98
C GLU A 4 2.10 -4.99 7.47
N ILE A 5 0.91 -4.61 7.00
CA ILE A 5 0.61 -4.53 5.57
C ILE A 5 1.40 -3.37 4.92
N ARG A 6 1.61 -2.26 5.63
CA ARG A 6 2.51 -1.19 5.17
C ARG A 6 3.94 -1.69 4.97
N GLY A 7 4.46 -2.45 5.94
CA GLY A 7 5.78 -3.06 5.87
C GLY A 7 5.94 -3.95 4.65
N LYS A 8 4.98 -4.86 4.42
CA LYS A 8 4.99 -5.75 3.24
C LYS A 8 4.97 -4.98 1.91
N VAL A 9 4.23 -3.87 1.84
CA VAL A 9 4.24 -3.02 0.64
C VAL A 9 5.59 -2.33 0.45
N ASP A 10 6.20 -1.78 1.51
CA ASP A 10 7.53 -1.17 1.41
C ASP A 10 8.62 -2.20 1.05
N GLU A 11 8.52 -3.44 1.51
CA GLU A 11 9.40 -4.55 1.11
C GLU A 11 9.23 -4.88 -0.37
N LEU A 12 8.00 -5.07 -0.84
CA LEU A 12 7.70 -5.33 -2.26
C LEU A 12 8.21 -4.22 -3.18
N LEU A 13 8.12 -2.96 -2.77
CA LEU A 13 8.69 -1.85 -3.53
C LEU A 13 10.21 -1.99 -3.68
N LYS A 14 10.92 -2.34 -2.60
CA LYS A 14 12.37 -2.57 -2.64
C LYS A 14 12.73 -3.76 -3.52
N GLU A 15 12.00 -4.87 -3.41
CA GLU A 15 12.21 -6.08 -4.22
C GLU A 15 12.02 -5.81 -5.71
N LYS A 16 11.00 -5.02 -6.07
CA LYS A 16 10.71 -4.63 -7.46
C LYS A 16 11.57 -3.46 -7.95
N GLY A 17 12.44 -2.88 -7.10
CA GLY A 17 13.22 -1.69 -7.45
C GLY A 17 12.37 -0.44 -7.74
N LEU A 18 11.16 -0.37 -7.19
CA LEU A 18 10.20 0.70 -7.42
C LEU A 18 10.27 1.76 -6.32
N THR A 19 10.12 3.02 -6.70
CA THR A 19 9.94 4.11 -5.74
C THR A 19 8.46 4.31 -5.41
N ARG A 20 8.17 5.05 -4.33
CA ARG A 20 6.80 5.48 -4.01
C ARG A 20 6.18 6.36 -5.10
N SER A 21 7.00 7.09 -5.85
CA SER A 21 6.54 7.87 -7.01
C SER A 21 6.13 6.96 -8.17
N ASP A 22 6.85 5.87 -8.40
CA ASP A 22 6.49 4.88 -9.41
C ASP A 22 5.19 4.16 -9.03
N LEU A 23 5.04 3.81 -7.74
CA LEU A 23 3.78 3.27 -7.22
C LEU A 23 2.62 4.24 -7.41
N ALA A 24 2.82 5.53 -7.16
CA ALA A 24 1.78 6.53 -7.37
C ALA A 24 1.34 6.61 -8.84
N ARG A 25 2.30 6.58 -9.76
CA ARG A 25 2.04 6.55 -11.20
C ARG A 25 1.26 5.29 -11.59
N ALA A 26 1.69 4.12 -11.12
CA ALA A 26 1.03 2.83 -11.42
C ALA A 26 -0.38 2.74 -10.83
N ALA A 27 -0.60 3.26 -9.61
CA ALA A 27 -1.89 3.26 -8.94
C ALA A 27 -2.85 4.36 -9.44
N GLY A 28 -2.42 5.23 -10.37
CA GLY A 28 -3.20 6.38 -10.83
C GLY A 28 -3.51 7.38 -9.71
N LYS A 29 -2.58 7.55 -8.76
CA LYS A 29 -2.71 8.44 -7.58
C LYS A 29 -1.60 9.49 -7.57
N THR A 30 -1.75 10.48 -6.69
CA THR A 30 -0.68 11.45 -6.44
C THR A 30 0.39 10.86 -5.50
N PRO A 31 1.66 11.26 -5.62
CA PRO A 31 2.71 10.86 -4.67
C PRO A 31 2.39 11.21 -3.21
N GLN A 32 1.69 12.33 -2.97
CA GLN A 32 1.20 12.71 -1.64
C GLN A 32 0.17 11.71 -1.09
N ALA A 33 -0.76 11.23 -1.92
CA ALA A 33 -1.75 10.26 -1.49
C ALA A 33 -1.10 8.92 -1.09
N ILE A 34 -0.14 8.43 -1.89
CA ILE A 34 0.64 7.22 -1.57
C ILE A 34 1.45 7.43 -0.29
N THR A 35 2.16 8.55 -0.17
CA THR A 35 2.96 8.87 1.02
C THR A 35 2.10 8.92 2.28
N ARG A 36 0.90 9.53 2.22
CA ARG A 36 -0.04 9.55 3.35
C ARG A 36 -0.54 8.16 3.72
N ALA A 37 -0.82 7.30 2.72
CA ALA A 37 -1.26 5.93 2.97
C ALA A 37 -0.17 5.08 3.64
N LEU A 38 1.07 5.17 3.14
CA LEU A 38 2.20 4.38 3.62
C LEU A 38 2.79 4.89 4.95
N ASN A 39 2.70 6.18 5.25
CA ASN A 39 3.26 6.74 6.50
C ASN A 39 2.27 6.77 7.68
N GLY A 40 1.01 6.35 7.50
CA GLY A 40 0.02 6.09 8.55
C GLY A 40 0.12 6.95 9.83
N GLY A 41 -0.53 8.12 9.86
CA GLY A 41 -0.69 8.94 11.08
C GLY A 41 -2.08 8.82 11.73
N LYS A 42 -2.18 9.31 12.98
CA LYS A 42 -3.37 9.32 13.87
C LYS A 42 -4.63 9.95 13.24
N ASP A 43 -4.47 10.76 12.18
CA ASP A 43 -5.55 11.56 11.57
C ASP A 43 -5.80 11.31 10.06
N GLY A 44 -5.26 10.25 9.43
CA GLY A 44 -5.48 10.18 7.97
C GLY A 44 -5.04 8.96 7.16
N GLY A 45 -4.45 7.93 7.76
CA GLY A 45 -4.08 6.73 7.01
C GLY A 45 -5.23 5.76 6.74
N GLY A 46 -6.38 5.96 7.40
CA GLY A 46 -7.49 5.01 7.45
C GLY A 46 -8.66 5.30 6.51
N GLN A 47 -8.70 6.46 5.86
CA GLN A 47 -9.94 6.99 5.29
C GLN A 47 -9.79 7.56 3.87
N LEU A 48 -8.91 6.99 3.06
CA LEU A 48 -8.93 7.20 1.61
C LEU A 48 -9.61 5.98 0.97
N PRO A 49 -10.91 6.05 0.64
CA PRO A 49 -11.61 4.95 -0.01
C PRO A 49 -10.86 4.54 -1.28
N GLY A 50 -10.54 3.25 -1.40
CA GLY A 50 -9.96 2.67 -2.62
C GLY A 50 -8.47 2.89 -2.86
N ILE A 51 -7.71 3.59 -2.01
CA ILE A 51 -6.26 3.75 -2.24
C ILE A 51 -5.51 2.41 -2.10
N TRP A 52 -5.91 1.58 -1.14
CA TRP A 52 -5.26 0.29 -0.90
C TRP A 52 -5.55 -0.72 -2.01
N ALA A 53 -6.77 -0.72 -2.56
CA ALA A 53 -7.10 -1.51 -3.74
C ALA A 53 -6.18 -1.12 -4.92
N ALA A 54 -6.07 0.18 -5.21
CA ALA A 54 -5.19 0.66 -6.28
C ALA A 54 -3.70 0.34 -6.04
N ILE A 55 -3.23 0.36 -4.79
CA ILE A 55 -1.86 -0.06 -4.44
C ILE A 55 -1.67 -1.55 -4.72
N PHE A 56 -2.62 -2.39 -4.33
CA PHE A 56 -2.54 -3.83 -4.54
C PHE A 56 -2.61 -4.19 -6.02
N ASP A 57 -3.53 -3.59 -6.76
CA ASP A 57 -3.65 -3.74 -8.21
C ASP A 57 -2.35 -3.31 -8.92
N ALA A 58 -1.77 -2.16 -8.52
CA ALA A 58 -0.52 -1.66 -9.10
C ALA A 58 0.71 -2.54 -8.81
N LEU A 59 0.69 -3.27 -7.70
CA LEU A 59 1.76 -4.19 -7.31
C LEU A 59 1.52 -5.62 -7.82
N ASP A 60 0.37 -5.87 -8.45
CA ASP A 60 -0.11 -7.19 -8.86
C ASP A 60 -0.18 -8.18 -7.67
N VAL A 61 -0.77 -7.70 -6.56
CA VAL A 61 -0.97 -8.48 -5.34
C VAL A 61 -2.42 -8.43 -4.89
N LYS A 62 -2.82 -9.36 -4.02
CA LYS A 62 -4.15 -9.38 -3.41
C LYS A 62 -4.05 -9.59 -1.91
N LEU A 63 -5.00 -9.03 -1.18
CA LEU A 63 -5.17 -9.33 0.24
C LEU A 63 -5.91 -10.66 0.39
N THR A 64 -5.31 -11.63 1.08
CA THR A 64 -5.93 -12.92 1.40
C THR A 64 -6.23 -13.01 2.90
N ILE A 65 -7.20 -13.85 3.26
CA ILE A 65 -7.52 -14.18 4.64
C ILE A 65 -6.92 -15.56 4.93
N GLU A 66 -6.07 -15.65 5.93
CA GLU A 66 -5.50 -16.91 6.42
C GLU A 66 -6.04 -17.20 7.83
N ARG A 67 -6.39 -18.46 8.09
CA ARG A 67 -6.79 -18.90 9.44
C ARG A 67 -5.53 -19.14 10.26
N LYS A 68 -5.55 -18.74 11.52
CA LYS A 68 -4.40 -18.90 12.43
C LYS A 68 -4.17 -20.35 12.89
N ASP A 69 -5.09 -21.27 12.59
CA ASP A 69 -5.16 -22.60 13.19
C ASP A 69 -5.01 -23.74 12.15
N GLY A 70 -4.09 -23.59 11.19
CA GLY A 70 -3.78 -24.59 10.17
C GLY A 70 -2.46 -25.29 10.43
#